data_AF-A0A2N5HCS0-F1
#
_entry.id   AF-A0A2N5HCS0-F1
#
_cell.length_a   1.000
_cell.length_b   1.000
_cell.length_c   1.000
_cell.angle_alpha   90.00
_cell.angle_beta   90.00
_cell.angle_gamma   90.00
#
_symmetry.space_group_name_H-M   'P 1'
#
loop_
_entity.id
_entity.type
_entity.pdbx_description
1 polymer ?
#
loop_
_entity_poly.entity_id
_entity_poly.type
_entity_poly.pdbx_seq_one_letter_code
_entity_poly.pdbx_strand_id
1 'polypeptide(L)'
;MQFNLEVHLIIEGTGIASRGRFSARHKGEISSVAHQYIQSIKRETGYRKTFIEMVIVNGAEDITEEVREIANKPIPPMDDIFW
;
A
#
# COMPACT_ATOMS: atom_id res chain seq x y z
N MET A 1 0.39 -16.95 -4.67
CA MET A 1 -0.40 -16.38 -5.78
C MET A 1 0.32 -15.18 -6.36
N GLN A 2 0.38 -15.08 -7.69
CA GLN A 2 0.82 -13.86 -8.35
C GLN A 2 -0.40 -12.98 -8.63
N PHE A 3 -0.27 -11.68 -8.43
CA PHE A 3 -1.31 -10.71 -8.72
C PHE A 3 -0.69 -9.41 -9.26
N ASN A 4 -1.46 -8.69 -10.07
CA ASN A 4 -1.09 -7.34 -10.47
C ASN A 4 -1.72 -6.37 -9.48
N LEU A 5 -0.93 -5.49 -8.92
CA LEU A 5 -1.39 -4.42 -8.05
C LEU A 5 -1.26 -3.11 -8.81
N GLU A 6 -2.33 -2.34 -8.83
CA GLU A 6 -2.36 -0.99 -9.37
C GLU A 6 -2.74 -0.04 -8.25
N VAL A 7 -1.88 0.93 -7.98
CA VAL A 7 -2.03 1.89 -6.89
C VAL A 7 -2.02 3.28 -7.48
N HIS A 8 -3.10 4.03 -7.23
CA HIS A 8 -3.23 5.43 -7.59
C HIS A 8 -3.01 6.27 -6.33
N LEU A 9 -1.95 7.07 -6.35
CA LEU A 9 -1.49 7.91 -5.25
C LEU A 9 -1.42 9.36 -5.70
N ILE A 10 -1.88 10.27 -4.87
CA ILE A 10 -1.70 11.71 -5.11
C ILE A 10 -0.60 12.21 -4.17
N ILE A 11 0.54 12.60 -4.72
CA ILE A 11 1.70 13.12 -3.99
C ILE A 11 1.81 14.63 -4.24
N GLU A 12 1.66 15.45 -3.21
CA GLU A 12 1.70 16.92 -3.32
C GLU A 12 0.78 17.51 -4.41
N GLY A 13 -0.40 16.92 -4.61
CA GLY A 13 -1.35 17.34 -5.66
C GLY A 13 -1.01 16.84 -7.07
N THR A 14 0.08 16.08 -7.22
CA THR A 14 0.41 15.36 -8.46
C THR A 14 -0.14 13.93 -8.37
N GLY A 15 -1.06 13.59 -9.26
CA GLY A 15 -1.55 12.22 -9.41
C GLY A 15 -0.46 11.32 -10.01
N ILE A 16 -0.09 10.27 -9.29
CA ILE A 16 0.88 9.26 -9.68
C ILE A 16 0.16 7.91 -9.63
N ALA A 17 0.03 7.28 -10.79
CA ALA A 17 -0.39 5.89 -10.88
C ALA A 17 0.85 5.00 -10.94
N SER A 18 0.96 4.06 -10.00
CA SER A 18 2.04 3.09 -9.95
C SER A 18 1.49 1.68 -9.98
N ARG A 19 1.96 0.88 -10.93
CA ARG A 19 1.52 -0.49 -11.13
C ARG A 19 2.71 -1.43 -11.00
N GLY A 20 2.49 -2.55 -10.33
CA GLY A 20 3.50 -3.59 -10.18
C GLY A 20 2.90 -4.99 -10.18
N ARG A 21 3.72 -5.98 -10.53
CA ARG A 21 3.37 -7.40 -10.37
C ARG A 21 3.96 -7.88 -9.06
N PHE A 22 3.11 -8.40 -8.18
CA PHE A 22 3.49 -8.85 -6.85
C PHE A 22 3.07 -10.31 -6.63
N SER A 23 3.63 -10.91 -5.59
CA SER A 23 3.26 -12.24 -5.14
C SER A 23 2.92 -12.23 -3.66
N ALA A 24 1.78 -12.80 -3.29
CA ALA A 24 1.36 -13.00 -1.90
C ALA A 24 1.19 -14.50 -1.64
N ARG A 25 1.39 -14.92 -0.38
CA ARG A 25 1.15 -16.32 0.01
C ARG A 25 -0.34 -16.55 0.23
N HIS A 26 -1.04 -15.57 0.81
CA HIS A 26 -2.49 -15.63 1.09
C HIS A 26 -3.23 -14.36 0.66
N LYS A 27 -4.55 -14.46 0.45
CA LYS A 27 -5.40 -13.32 0.06
C LYS A 27 -5.36 -12.18 1.09
N GLY A 28 -5.35 -12.51 2.39
CA GLY A 28 -5.26 -11.52 3.46
C GLY A 28 -3.91 -10.78 3.54
N GLU A 29 -2.85 -11.26 2.88
CA GLU A 29 -1.58 -10.55 2.82
C GLU A 29 -1.53 -9.51 1.70
N ILE A 30 -2.44 -9.56 0.73
CA ILE A 30 -2.45 -8.66 -0.43
C ILE A 30 -2.51 -7.20 0.02
N SER A 31 -3.38 -6.90 0.99
CA SER A 31 -3.54 -5.57 1.57
C SER A 31 -2.28 -5.11 2.30
N SER A 32 -1.55 -6.04 2.95
CA SER A 32 -0.25 -5.75 3.58
C SER A 32 0.86 -5.48 2.56
N VAL A 33 0.94 -6.29 1.49
CA VAL A 33 1.89 -6.10 0.39
C VAL A 33 1.63 -4.76 -0.32
N ALA A 34 0.37 -4.41 -0.55
CA ALA A 34 -0.01 -3.13 -1.12
C ALA A 34 0.41 -1.95 -0.23
N HIS A 35 0.19 -2.06 1.08
CA HIS A 35 0.64 -1.07 2.04
C HIS A 35 2.17 -0.92 2.05
N GLN A 36 2.93 -2.02 2.06
CA GLN A 36 4.38 -1.99 1.97
C GLN A 36 4.88 -1.31 0.69
N TYR A 37 4.21 -1.57 -0.44
CA TYR A 37 4.54 -0.92 -1.70
C TYR A 37 4.31 0.59 -1.65
N ILE A 38 3.18 1.03 -1.10
CA ILE A 38 2.91 2.46 -0.86
C ILE A 38 3.96 3.08 0.05
N GLN A 39 4.40 2.36 1.09
CA GLN A 39 5.49 2.83 1.95
C GLN A 39 6.82 2.97 1.21
N SER A 40 7.15 2.06 0.28
CA SER A 40 8.32 2.21 -0.57
C SER A 40 8.24 3.50 -1.39
N ILE A 41 7.11 3.74 -2.05
CA ILE A 41 6.90 4.95 -2.85
C ILE A 41 7.01 6.21 -1.96
N LYS A 42 6.46 6.18 -0.75
CA LYS A 42 6.63 7.26 0.23
C LYS A 42 8.10 7.48 0.57
N ARG A 43 8.86 6.41 0.81
CA ARG A 43 10.30 6.51 1.13
C ARG A 43 11.09 7.10 -0.04
N GLU A 44 10.80 6.67 -1.26
CA GLU A 44 11.43 7.17 -2.49
C GLU A 44 11.09 8.64 -2.77
N THR A 45 9.86 9.06 -2.45
CA THR A 45 9.41 10.44 -2.64
C THR A 45 9.70 11.37 -1.45
N GLY A 46 10.36 10.87 -0.39
CA GLY A 46 10.75 11.67 0.76
C GLY A 46 9.62 11.96 1.76
N TYR A 47 8.68 11.02 1.94
CA TYR A 47 7.56 11.09 2.88
C TYR A 47 6.64 12.30 2.69
N ARG A 48 6.57 12.82 1.47
CA ARG A 48 5.64 13.89 1.08
C ARG A 48 4.19 13.49 1.34
N LYS A 49 3.30 14.49 1.50
CA LYS A 49 1.86 14.25 1.68
C LYS A 49 1.34 13.40 0.52
N THR A 50 0.98 12.15 0.84
CA THR A 50 0.50 11.15 -0.10
C THR A 50 -0.93 10.79 0.26
N PHE A 51 -1.84 10.89 -0.69
CA PHE A 51 -3.21 10.40 -0.55
C PHE A 51 -3.37 9.14 -1.38
N ILE A 52 -3.98 8.11 -0.79
CA ILE A 52 -4.33 6.88 -1.49
C ILE A 52 -5.70 7.12 -2.14
N GLU A 53 -5.69 7.24 -3.47
CA GLU A 53 -6.90 7.45 -4.26
C GLU A 53 -7.60 6.12 -4.53
N MET A 54 -6.86 5.13 -5.06
CA MET A 54 -7.42 3.83 -5.44
C MET A 54 -6.36 2.72 -5.41
N VAL A 55 -6.76 1.51 -5.01
CA VAL A 55 -5.92 0.32 -5.01
C VAL A 55 -6.67 -0.84 -5.65
N ILE A 56 -6.26 -1.23 -6.86
CA ILE A 56 -6.89 -2.30 -7.64
C ILE A 56 -5.98 -3.53 -7.70
N VAL A 57 -6.53 -4.68 -7.36
CA VAL A 57 -5.90 -5.99 -7.46
C VAL A 57 -6.46 -6.73 -8.67
N ASN A 58 -5.56 -7.22 -9.52
CA ASN A 58 -5.86 -7.95 -10.74
C ASN A 58 -6.82 -7.24 -11.71
N GLY A 59 -6.99 -5.93 -11.59
CA GLY A 59 -7.93 -5.15 -12.40
C GLY A 59 -9.40 -5.40 -12.08
N ALA A 60 -9.72 -6.09 -10.98
CA ALA A 60 -11.08 -6.53 -10.66
C ALA A 60 -11.49 -6.24 -9.22
N GLU A 61 -10.56 -6.32 -8.26
CA GLU A 61 -10.87 -6.22 -6.84
C GLU A 61 -10.28 -4.92 -6.28
N ASP A 62 -11.14 -4.02 -5.81
CA ASP A 62 -10.74 -2.79 -5.13
C ASP A 62 -10.54 -3.08 -3.64
N ILE A 63 -9.32 -2.84 -3.14
CA ILE A 63 -8.93 -3.06 -1.74
C ILE A 63 -8.55 -1.75 -1.04
N THR A 64 -8.98 -0.61 -1.57
CA THR A 64 -8.58 0.73 -1.10
C THR A 64 -8.89 0.90 0.40
N GLU A 65 -10.06 0.46 0.83
CA GLU A 65 -10.50 0.58 2.22
C GLU A 65 -9.65 -0.31 3.15
N GLU A 66 -9.37 -1.56 2.77
CA GLU A 66 -8.51 -2.45 3.56
C GLU A 66 -7.10 -1.86 3.75
N VAL A 67 -6.54 -1.29 2.68
CA VAL A 67 -5.22 -0.67 2.73
C VAL A 67 -5.22 0.60 3.58
N ARG A 68 -6.32 1.38 3.55
CA ARG A 68 -6.51 2.54 4.44
C ARG A 68 -6.61 2.13 5.90
N GLU A 69 -7.32 1.04 6.21
CA GLU A 69 -7.39 0.51 7.57
C GLU A 69 -6.02 0.10 8.09
N ILE A 70 -5.19 -0.54 7.24
CA ILE A 70 -3.81 -0.90 7.60
C ILE A 70 -2.95 0.36 7.81
N ALA A 71 -3.12 1.39 6.98
CA ALA A 71 -2.37 2.65 7.14
C ALA A 71 -2.79 3.46 8.38
N ASN A 72 -4.07 3.38 8.78
CA ASN A 72 -4.60 4.02 9.98
C ASN A 72 -4.35 3.23 11.25
N LYS A 73 -3.98 1.94 11.17
CA LYS A 73 -3.55 1.20 12.36
C LYS A 73 -2.31 1.89 12.92
N PRO A 74 -2.35 2.32 14.19
CA PRO A 74 -1.17 2.89 14.83
C PRO A 74 -0.06 1.86 14.73
N ILE A 75 1.12 2.30 14.29
CA ILE A 75 2.34 1.50 14.44
C ILE A 75 2.41 1.17 15.94
N PRO A 76 2.37 -0.11 16.34
CA PRO A 76 2.50 -0.43 17.75
C PRO A 76 3.78 0.24 18.27
N PRO A 77 3.73 0.89 19.45
CA PRO A 77 4.88 1.55 20.01
C PRO A 77 6.06 0.57 20.07
N MET A 78 7.25 1.11 19.81
CA MET A 78 8.50 0.39 19.54
C MET A 78 9.03 -0.47 20.71
N ASP A 79 8.26 -0.63 21.79
CA ASP A 79 8.65 -1.36 23.00
C ASP A 79 8.46 -2.88 22.90
N ASP A 80 7.85 -3.42 21.83
CA ASP A 80 7.65 -4.86 21.63
C ASP A 80 8.53 -5.46 20.50
N ILE A 81 9.64 -4.82 20.14
CA ILE A 81 10.68 -5.41 19.27
C ILE A 81 11.86 -5.85 20.14
N PHE A 82 11.66 -6.92 20.92
CA PHE A 82 12.78 -7.67 21.51
C PHE A 82 13.15 -8.83 20.58
N TRP A 83 14.40 -8.80 20.10
CA TRP A 83 15.12 -9.92 19.49
C TRP A 83 15.30 -11.07 20.49
#